data_AF-A0A7Y9U6Z7-F1
#
_entry.id   AF-A0A7Y9U6Z7-F1
#
_cell.length_a   1.000
_cell.length_b   1.000
_cell.length_c   1.000
_cell.angle_alpha   90.00
_cell.angle_beta   90.00
_cell.angle_gamma   90.00
#
_symmetry.space_group_name_H-M   'P 1'
#
loop_
_entity.id
_entity.type
_entity.pdbx_description
1 polymer ?
#
loop_
_entity_poly.entity_id
_entity_poly.type
_entity_poly.pdbx_seq_one_letter_code
_entity_poly.pdbx_strand_id
1 'polypeptide(L)'
;MRRFASNEPAPVDPAGTPRSDWTTLKRLGPYLWEYRVRMVLALVFVVAAKAANVGVPLLLKQLVDSLSIPIGDPRALVVVPLGLLLAYAGLRLSTTVFTELRELVFAKATHGAARRIALETFRHLHALSLRFHLDRQTGGMTRDIERGTRALQSLVSYSLYTIVPTLVELTLVLTLLGSQFDMGFVWITLAALVAYGTLTISLTEWRTQFRREMNELDSKAHSRAVDALLNYETDMAEGLKAMALEGHGLAFLPASSVRKEVSARRLVPAGPRQSGAAFEVTIEVRLYRERPEVSRHNKPAAQALWEFLRVSKLGENRGL
;
A
#
# COMPACT_ATOMS: atom_id res chain seq x y z
N MET A 1 -11.26 -30.82 26.76
CA MET A 1 -10.32 -29.77 26.32
C MET A 1 -10.29 -29.71 24.80
N ARG A 2 -11.04 -28.79 24.19
CA ARG A 2 -11.00 -28.57 22.73
C ARG A 2 -9.90 -27.56 22.43
N ARG A 3 -8.83 -27.99 21.76
CA ARG A 3 -7.81 -27.09 21.21
C ARG A 3 -8.47 -26.27 20.10
N PHE A 4 -8.63 -24.97 20.33
CA PHE A 4 -8.84 -24.03 19.24
C PHE A 4 -7.62 -24.12 18.33
N ALA A 5 -7.84 -24.52 17.07
CA ALA A 5 -6.81 -24.38 16.06
C ALA A 5 -6.54 -22.88 15.92
N SER A 6 -5.33 -22.45 16.31
CA SER A 6 -4.86 -21.11 15.97
C SER A 6 -4.91 -21.00 14.45
N ASN A 7 -5.74 -20.09 13.95
CA ASN A 7 -5.59 -19.54 12.60
C ASN A 7 -4.34 -18.65 12.60
N GLU A 8 -3.19 -19.21 12.96
CA GLU A 8 -1.92 -18.59 12.62
C GLU A 8 -1.80 -18.66 11.10
N PRO A 9 -1.61 -17.52 10.40
CA PRO A 9 -1.21 -17.58 9.01
C PRO A 9 0.04 -18.48 8.95
N ALA A 10 0.04 -19.43 8.02
CA ALA A 10 1.17 -20.33 7.82
C ALA A 10 2.47 -19.51 7.83
N PRO A 11 3.50 -19.93 8.58
CA PRO A 11 4.76 -19.20 8.62
C PRO A 11 5.21 -18.98 7.18
N VAL A 12 5.40 -17.72 6.81
CA VAL A 12 6.00 -17.35 5.54
C VAL A 12 7.34 -18.06 5.52
N ASP A 13 7.46 -19.08 4.68
CA ASP A 13 8.67 -19.86 4.51
C ASP A 13 9.87 -18.91 4.41
N PRO A 14 10.78 -18.85 5.40
CA PRO A 14 11.94 -17.97 5.33
C PRO A 14 12.99 -18.47 4.32
N ALA A 15 12.69 -19.57 3.62
CA ALA A 15 13.59 -20.28 2.72
C ALA A 15 13.34 -19.99 1.21
N GLY A 16 12.79 -18.82 0.87
CA GLY A 16 12.90 -18.32 -0.49
C GLY A 16 14.31 -17.82 -0.72
N THR A 17 15.10 -18.50 -1.57
CA THR A 17 16.36 -17.97 -2.16
C THR A 17 16.28 -16.46 -2.32
N PRO A 18 17.28 -15.66 -1.89
CA PRO A 18 17.19 -14.20 -1.92
C PRO A 18 16.79 -13.78 -3.34
N ARG A 19 15.51 -13.43 -3.52
CA ARG A 19 15.00 -13.00 -4.82
C ARG A 19 15.68 -11.68 -5.05
N SER A 20 16.68 -11.71 -5.91
CA SER A 20 17.47 -10.55 -6.27
C SER A 20 16.53 -9.42 -6.66
N ASP A 21 16.46 -8.36 -5.86
CA ASP A 21 15.65 -7.16 -6.16
C ASP A 21 15.99 -6.59 -7.55
N TRP A 22 17.24 -6.79 -7.96
CA TRP A 22 17.73 -6.50 -9.31
C TRP A 22 17.03 -7.29 -10.41
N THR A 23 16.71 -8.57 -10.19
CA THR A 23 15.92 -9.35 -11.15
C THR A 23 14.48 -8.86 -11.28
N THR A 24 13.89 -8.35 -10.19
CA THR A 24 12.56 -7.70 -10.23
C THR A 24 12.62 -6.37 -10.98
N LEU A 25 13.67 -5.58 -10.76
CA LEU A 25 13.88 -4.31 -11.47
C LEU A 25 14.11 -4.53 -12.97
N LYS A 26 14.88 -5.56 -13.36
CA LYS A 26 15.06 -5.97 -14.75
C LYS A 26 13.74 -6.35 -15.44
N ARG A 27 12.80 -6.96 -14.71
CA ARG A 27 11.46 -7.30 -15.25
C ARG A 27 10.61 -6.05 -15.53
N LEU A 28 10.91 -4.91 -14.93
CA LEU A 28 10.24 -3.63 -15.20
C LEU A 28 10.79 -2.89 -16.42
N GLY A 29 12.04 -3.17 -16.81
CA GLY A 29 12.71 -2.54 -17.96
C GLY A 29 11.91 -2.60 -19.28
N PRO A 30 11.35 -3.76 -19.68
CA PRO A 30 10.55 -3.87 -20.91
C PRO A 30 9.32 -2.96 -20.93
N TYR A 31 8.66 -2.75 -19.78
CA TYR A 31 7.49 -1.88 -19.68
C TYR A 31 7.84 -0.40 -19.87
N LEU A 32 9.06 0.00 -19.49
CA LEU A 32 9.58 1.35 -19.75
C LEU A 32 10.04 1.51 -21.20
N TRP A 33 10.60 0.45 -21.79
CA TRP A 33 11.12 0.46 -23.16
C TRP A 33 10.04 0.65 -24.23
N GLU A 34 8.79 0.26 -23.95
CA GLU A 34 7.64 0.58 -24.82
C GLU A 34 7.48 2.10 -25.02
N TYR A 35 7.85 2.90 -24.01
CA TYR A 35 7.84 4.36 -24.06
C TYR A 35 9.20 4.96 -24.43
N ARG A 36 10.08 4.21 -25.11
CA ARG A 36 11.46 4.60 -25.47
C ARG A 36 11.61 6.02 -26.02
N VAL A 37 10.72 6.45 -26.91
CA VAL A 37 10.79 7.80 -27.51
C VAL A 37 10.56 8.88 -26.44
N ARG A 38 9.60 8.65 -25.54
CA ARG A 38 9.31 9.57 -24.44
C ARG A 38 10.37 9.51 -23.36
N MET A 39 10.95 8.32 -23.11
CA MET A 39 12.10 8.15 -22.21
C MET A 39 13.30 8.94 -22.69
N VAL A 40 13.64 8.84 -23.99
CA VAL A 40 14.74 9.60 -24.59
C VAL A 40 14.45 11.10 -24.55
N LEU A 41 13.25 11.52 -24.95
CA LEU A 41 12.86 12.94 -24.90
C LEU A 41 12.90 13.50 -23.47
N ALA A 42 12.44 12.74 -22.49
CA ALA A 42 12.50 13.14 -21.10
C ALA A 42 13.94 13.18 -20.58
N LEU A 43 14.81 12.26 -20.99
CA LEU A 43 16.24 12.29 -20.66
C LEU A 43 16.92 13.53 -21.26
N VAL A 44 16.56 13.92 -22.48
CA VAL A 44 17.03 15.17 -23.09
C VAL A 44 16.59 16.37 -22.26
N PHE A 45 15.32 16.44 -21.83
CA PHE A 45 14.86 17.52 -20.96
C PHE A 45 15.51 17.49 -19.57
N VAL A 46 15.81 16.31 -19.00
CA VAL A 46 16.60 16.18 -17.76
C VAL A 46 17.97 16.83 -17.95
N VAL A 47 18.69 16.43 -18.99
CA VAL A 47 20.05 16.94 -19.25
C VAL A 47 20.00 18.45 -19.50
N ALA A 48 19.04 18.93 -20.29
CA ALA A 48 18.86 20.37 -20.56
C ALA A 48 18.53 21.16 -19.29
N ALA A 49 17.60 20.67 -18.46
CA ALA A 49 17.25 21.29 -17.17
C ALA A 49 18.45 21.35 -16.23
N LYS A 50 19.21 20.25 -16.12
CA LYS A 50 20.39 20.19 -15.25
C LYS A 50 21.55 21.02 -15.77
N ALA A 51 21.77 21.06 -17.08
CA ALA A 51 22.74 21.95 -17.70
C ALA A 51 22.37 23.43 -17.45
N ALA A 52 21.10 23.80 -17.58
CA ALA A 52 20.63 25.14 -17.22
C ALA A 52 20.85 25.45 -15.73
N ASN A 53 20.54 24.50 -14.85
CA ASN A 53 20.70 24.65 -13.41
C ASN A 53 22.18 24.84 -13.00
N VAL A 54 23.09 24.05 -13.58
CA VAL A 54 24.54 24.17 -13.37
C VAL A 54 25.11 25.40 -14.07
N GLY A 55 24.47 25.87 -15.14
CA GLY A 55 24.78 27.13 -15.79
C GLY A 55 24.55 28.35 -14.89
N VAL A 56 23.60 28.29 -13.93
CA VAL A 56 23.28 29.41 -13.03
C VAL A 56 24.50 29.90 -12.25
N PRO A 57 25.22 29.05 -11.48
CA PRO A 57 26.40 29.49 -10.73
C PRO A 57 27.57 29.87 -11.65
N LEU A 58 27.73 29.26 -12.82
CA LEU A 58 28.79 29.62 -13.77
C LEU A 58 28.57 31.01 -14.37
N LEU A 59 27.32 31.31 -14.76
CA LEU A 59 26.92 32.65 -15.16
C LEU A 59 27.18 33.62 -14.01
N LEU A 60 26.67 33.33 -12.80
CA LEU A 60 26.89 34.18 -11.64
C LEU A 60 28.39 34.47 -11.38
N LYS A 61 29.26 33.47 -11.56
CA LYS A 61 30.73 33.64 -11.47
C LYS A 61 31.25 34.63 -12.52
N GLN A 62 31.03 34.37 -13.81
CA GLN A 62 31.49 35.23 -14.91
C GLN A 62 31.01 36.68 -14.75
N LEU A 63 29.81 36.80 -14.20
CA LEU A 63 29.13 38.04 -13.96
C LEU A 63 29.75 38.84 -12.79
N VAL A 64 30.10 38.20 -11.67
CA VAL A 64 30.86 38.83 -10.57
C VAL A 64 32.27 39.21 -11.05
N ASP A 65 32.92 38.34 -11.81
CA ASP A 65 34.24 38.62 -12.37
C ASP A 65 34.20 39.84 -13.31
N SER A 66 33.12 40.03 -14.08
CA SER A 66 32.92 41.19 -14.96
C SER A 66 32.60 42.51 -14.23
N LEU A 67 32.09 42.44 -12.99
CA LEU A 67 31.84 43.60 -12.14
C LEU A 67 33.12 44.20 -11.54
N SER A 68 34.25 43.49 -11.68
CA SER A 68 35.52 43.78 -11.01
C SER A 68 36.44 44.74 -11.79
N ILE A 69 35.97 45.34 -12.90
CA ILE A 69 36.80 46.16 -13.83
C ILE A 69 36.16 47.58 -14.03
N PRO A 70 36.98 48.62 -14.25
CA PRO A 70 37.19 49.78 -13.38
C PRO A 70 36.03 50.80 -13.34
N ILE A 71 35.94 51.48 -12.20
CA ILE A 71 34.98 52.53 -11.85
C ILE A 71 35.10 53.70 -12.85
N GLY A 72 34.05 53.97 -13.64
CA GLY A 72 34.06 55.14 -14.53
C GLY A 72 32.87 55.33 -15.49
N ASP A 73 32.13 54.28 -15.85
CA ASP A 73 31.01 54.39 -16.81
C ASP A 73 29.63 54.25 -16.11
N PRO A 74 28.81 55.32 -16.03
CA PRO A 74 27.48 55.28 -15.41
C PRO A 74 26.52 54.29 -16.07
N ARG A 75 26.72 53.96 -17.35
CA ARG A 75 25.89 52.99 -18.07
C ARG A 75 26.20 51.56 -17.66
N ALA A 76 27.46 51.25 -17.33
CA ALA A 76 27.87 49.94 -16.85
C ALA A 76 27.24 49.61 -15.48
N LEU A 77 27.03 50.61 -14.63
CA LEU A 77 26.40 50.46 -13.31
C LEU A 77 24.91 50.08 -13.36
N VAL A 78 24.21 50.27 -14.48
CA VAL A 78 22.78 49.93 -14.62
C VAL A 78 22.58 48.75 -15.58
N VAL A 79 23.28 48.75 -16.71
CA VAL A 79 23.13 47.71 -17.74
C VAL A 79 23.65 46.37 -17.25
N VAL A 80 24.74 46.35 -16.46
CA VAL A 80 25.26 45.10 -15.92
C VAL A 80 24.28 44.51 -14.89
N PRO A 81 23.87 45.19 -13.80
CA PRO A 81 22.88 44.65 -12.85
C PRO A 81 21.54 44.26 -13.47
N LEU A 82 21.04 45.02 -14.45
CA LEU A 82 19.77 44.69 -15.11
C LEU A 82 19.92 43.47 -16.04
N GLY A 83 20.99 43.41 -16.82
CA GLY A 83 21.31 42.24 -17.66
C GLY A 83 21.55 40.99 -16.82
N LEU A 84 22.15 41.13 -15.64
CA LEU A 84 22.33 40.09 -14.64
C LEU A 84 21.01 39.52 -14.14
N LEU A 85 20.11 40.42 -13.74
CA LEU A 85 18.81 40.05 -13.20
C LEU A 85 17.98 39.34 -14.28
N LEU A 86 18.04 39.82 -15.53
CA LEU A 86 17.38 39.18 -16.67
C LEU A 86 18.00 37.84 -17.06
N ALA A 87 19.33 37.70 -17.07
CA ALA A 87 20.02 36.44 -17.39
C ALA A 87 19.75 35.38 -16.32
N TYR A 88 19.86 35.76 -15.04
CA TYR A 88 19.50 34.89 -13.92
C TYR A 88 18.02 34.49 -13.96
N ALA A 89 17.11 35.46 -14.16
CA ALA A 89 15.68 35.17 -14.28
C ALA A 89 15.38 34.25 -15.47
N GLY A 90 16.00 34.50 -16.62
CA GLY A 90 15.85 33.68 -17.82
C GLY A 90 16.35 32.25 -17.64
N LEU A 91 17.52 32.07 -16.99
CA LEU A 91 18.08 30.75 -16.75
C LEU A 91 17.31 29.99 -15.66
N ARG A 92 16.86 30.69 -14.62
CA ARG A 92 15.99 30.11 -13.58
C ARG A 92 14.64 29.71 -14.16
N LEU A 93 14.03 30.56 -14.99
CA LEU A 93 12.80 30.25 -15.70
C LEU A 93 13.00 29.05 -16.63
N SER A 94 14.10 29.01 -17.39
CA SER A 94 14.43 27.88 -18.28
C SER A 94 14.58 26.57 -17.50
N THR A 95 15.25 26.61 -16.34
CA THR A 95 15.39 25.46 -15.45
C THR A 95 14.03 24.94 -14.99
N THR A 96 13.13 25.83 -14.55
CA THR A 96 11.75 25.47 -14.17
C THR A 96 10.99 24.90 -15.36
N VAL A 97 10.99 25.58 -16.51
CA VAL A 97 10.26 25.16 -17.72
C VAL A 97 10.73 23.78 -18.18
N PHE A 98 12.03 23.52 -18.26
CA PHE A 98 12.53 22.20 -18.65
C PHE A 98 12.20 21.12 -17.61
N THR A 99 12.18 21.47 -16.32
CA THR A 99 11.78 20.55 -15.25
C THR A 99 10.31 20.15 -15.38
N GLU A 100 9.42 21.12 -15.62
CA GLU A 100 7.98 20.89 -15.82
C GLU A 100 7.71 20.12 -17.13
N LEU A 101 8.35 20.50 -18.23
CA LEU A 101 8.24 19.79 -19.51
C LEU A 101 8.66 18.33 -19.39
N ARG A 102 9.79 18.08 -18.71
CA ARG A 102 10.24 16.73 -18.37
C ARG A 102 9.16 15.98 -17.58
N GLU A 103 8.56 16.61 -16.58
CA GLU A 103 7.53 15.98 -15.75
C GLU A 103 6.29 15.61 -16.54
N LEU A 104 5.83 16.49 -17.43
CA LEU A 104 4.71 16.22 -18.34
C LEU A 104 4.99 15.04 -19.28
N VAL A 105 6.21 14.98 -19.85
CA VAL A 105 6.62 13.87 -20.73
C VAL A 105 6.67 12.55 -19.95
N PHE A 106 7.23 12.57 -18.74
CA PHE A 106 7.29 11.38 -17.89
C PHE A 106 5.93 10.94 -17.39
N ALA A 107 5.02 11.86 -17.06
CA ALA A 107 3.71 11.52 -16.47
C ALA A 107 2.96 10.52 -17.35
N LYS A 108 2.95 10.77 -18.67
CA LYS A 108 2.27 9.90 -19.62
C LYS A 108 2.94 8.53 -19.78
N ALA A 109 4.27 8.44 -19.60
CA ALA A 109 5.00 7.18 -19.62
C ALA A 109 4.76 6.37 -18.32
N THR A 110 4.88 7.03 -17.17
CA THR A 110 4.70 6.44 -15.83
C THR A 110 3.27 5.93 -15.62
N HIS A 111 2.26 6.78 -15.87
CA HIS A 111 0.86 6.35 -15.76
C HIS A 111 0.47 5.32 -16.82
N GLY A 112 1.07 5.40 -18.02
CA GLY A 112 0.89 4.42 -19.08
C GLY A 112 1.41 3.03 -18.69
N ALA A 113 2.63 2.97 -18.15
CA ALA A 113 3.24 1.73 -17.65
C ALA A 113 2.44 1.16 -16.46
N ALA A 114 2.07 1.99 -15.49
CA ALA A 114 1.26 1.58 -14.34
C ALA A 114 -0.09 1.01 -14.76
N ARG A 115 -0.80 1.67 -15.68
CA ARG A 115 -2.07 1.19 -16.24
C ARG A 115 -1.90 -0.17 -16.91
N ARG A 116 -0.82 -0.38 -17.68
CA ARG A 116 -0.57 -1.65 -18.36
C ARG A 116 -0.33 -2.79 -17.37
N ILE A 117 0.51 -2.56 -16.35
CA ILE A 117 0.77 -3.51 -15.26
C ILE A 117 -0.54 -3.85 -14.53
N ALA A 118 -1.36 -2.84 -14.21
CA ALA A 118 -2.66 -3.05 -13.58
C ALA A 118 -3.59 -3.90 -14.44
N LEU A 119 -3.69 -3.62 -15.74
CA LEU A 119 -4.54 -4.37 -16.68
C LEU A 119 -4.06 -5.80 -16.89
N GLU A 120 -2.75 -6.03 -16.98
CA GLU A 120 -2.17 -7.36 -17.11
C GLU A 120 -2.42 -8.19 -15.86
N THR A 121 -2.22 -7.58 -14.69
CA THR A 121 -2.54 -8.21 -13.40
C THR A 121 -4.04 -8.53 -13.33
N PHE A 122 -4.91 -7.58 -13.65
CA PHE A 122 -6.35 -7.78 -13.68
C PHE A 122 -6.78 -8.92 -14.62
N ARG A 123 -6.24 -8.97 -15.84
CA ARG A 123 -6.52 -10.05 -16.80
C ARG A 123 -6.03 -11.41 -16.30
N HIS A 124 -4.82 -11.46 -15.73
CA HIS A 124 -4.28 -12.69 -15.17
C HIS A 124 -5.16 -13.21 -14.03
N LEU A 125 -5.66 -12.30 -13.19
CA LEU A 125 -6.57 -12.65 -12.11
C LEU A 125 -7.87 -13.23 -12.62
N HIS A 126 -8.51 -12.58 -13.60
CA HIS A 126 -9.72 -13.12 -14.22
C HIS A 126 -9.50 -14.47 -14.92
N ALA A 127 -8.28 -14.76 -15.39
CA ALA A 127 -7.94 -16.02 -16.02
C ALA A 127 -7.64 -17.16 -15.02
N LEU A 128 -7.53 -16.86 -13.72
CA LEU A 128 -7.29 -17.89 -12.70
C LEU A 128 -8.54 -18.74 -12.45
N SER A 129 -8.31 -20.00 -12.06
CA SER A 129 -9.40 -20.95 -11.82
C SER A 129 -10.43 -20.45 -10.80
N LEU A 130 -11.68 -20.89 -10.95
CA LEU A 130 -12.74 -20.63 -9.98
C LEU A 130 -12.35 -21.11 -8.57
N ARG A 131 -11.58 -22.21 -8.47
CA ARG A 131 -11.03 -22.70 -7.20
C ARG A 131 -10.11 -21.69 -6.52
N PHE A 132 -9.31 -20.93 -7.28
CA PHE A 132 -8.46 -19.88 -6.72
C PHE A 132 -9.28 -18.72 -6.15
N HIS A 133 -10.35 -18.34 -6.84
CA HIS A 133 -11.25 -17.25 -6.41
C HIS A 133 -12.09 -17.60 -5.18
N LEU A 134 -12.47 -18.87 -5.01
CA LEU A 134 -13.34 -19.30 -3.93
C LEU A 134 -12.58 -19.83 -2.67
N ASP A 135 -11.24 -20.05 -2.72
CA ASP A 135 -10.42 -20.56 -1.59
C ASP A 135 -9.72 -19.44 -0.81
N ARG A 136 -9.72 -18.21 -1.33
CA ARG A 136 -9.14 -17.03 -0.68
C ARG A 136 -10.25 -16.04 -0.31
N GLN A 137 -10.07 -15.31 0.78
CA GLN A 137 -10.86 -14.12 1.07
C GLN A 137 -10.62 -13.10 -0.06
N THR A 138 -11.59 -12.93 -0.95
CA THR A 138 -11.55 -12.02 -2.11
C THR A 138 -11.14 -10.59 -1.73
N GLY A 139 -11.46 -10.14 -0.51
CA GLY A 139 -11.06 -8.83 0.02
C GLY A 139 -9.55 -8.69 0.27
N GLY A 140 -8.90 -9.69 0.88
CA GLY A 140 -7.46 -9.65 1.16
C GLY A 140 -6.62 -9.71 -0.11
N MET A 141 -7.01 -10.58 -1.04
CA MET A 141 -6.34 -10.72 -2.33
C MET A 141 -6.40 -9.44 -3.17
N THR A 142 -7.59 -8.82 -3.26
CA THR A 142 -7.79 -7.55 -3.97
C THR A 142 -6.93 -6.43 -3.35
N ARG A 143 -6.84 -6.38 -2.01
CA ARG A 143 -6.00 -5.42 -1.28
C ARG A 143 -4.51 -5.62 -1.56
N ASP A 144 -4.04 -6.86 -1.63
CA ASP A 144 -2.64 -7.17 -1.94
C ASP A 144 -2.29 -6.80 -3.39
N ILE A 145 -3.19 -7.03 -4.34
CA ILE A 145 -3.04 -6.61 -5.74
C ILE A 145 -2.99 -5.09 -5.83
N GLU A 146 -3.91 -4.38 -5.18
CA GLU A 146 -3.98 -2.93 -5.21
C GLU A 146 -2.73 -2.31 -4.57
N ARG A 147 -2.23 -2.88 -3.45
CA ARG A 147 -0.95 -2.52 -2.84
C ARG A 147 0.22 -2.80 -3.77
N GLY A 148 0.28 -3.97 -4.40
CA GLY A 148 1.35 -4.36 -5.33
C GLY A 148 1.40 -3.44 -6.54
N THR A 149 0.25 -3.14 -7.15
CA THR A 149 0.15 -2.26 -8.31
C THR A 149 0.57 -0.83 -7.96
N ARG A 150 0.13 -0.31 -6.80
CA ARG A 150 0.60 0.99 -6.28
C ARG A 150 2.10 1.00 -6.00
N ALA A 151 2.64 -0.06 -5.42
CA ALA A 151 4.07 -0.17 -5.16
C ALA A 151 4.88 -0.17 -6.47
N LEU A 152 4.43 -0.90 -7.49
CA LEU A 152 5.07 -0.90 -8.81
C LEU A 152 5.02 0.50 -9.47
N GLN A 153 3.87 1.17 -9.39
CA GLN A 153 3.75 2.55 -9.86
C GLN A 153 4.73 3.47 -9.11
N SER A 154 4.78 3.40 -7.78
CA SER A 154 5.70 4.20 -6.97
C SER A 154 7.17 3.93 -7.32
N LEU A 155 7.56 2.66 -7.51
CA LEU A 155 8.92 2.28 -7.89
C LEU A 155 9.31 2.85 -9.26
N VAL A 156 8.42 2.73 -10.26
CA VAL A 156 8.65 3.29 -11.60
C VAL A 156 8.76 4.82 -11.53
N SER A 157 7.82 5.48 -10.84
CA SER A 157 7.83 6.93 -10.64
C SER A 157 9.13 7.38 -10.00
N TYR A 158 9.50 6.78 -8.86
CA TYR A 158 10.69 7.20 -8.10
C TYR A 158 11.99 6.98 -8.88
N SER A 159 12.07 5.88 -9.62
CA SER A 159 13.23 5.59 -10.48
C SER A 159 13.40 6.67 -11.57
N LEU A 160 12.31 7.05 -12.23
CA LEU A 160 12.33 8.00 -13.35
C LEU A 160 12.43 9.47 -12.93
N TYR A 161 11.75 9.84 -11.83
CA TYR A 161 11.68 11.23 -11.38
C TYR A 161 12.82 11.63 -10.47
N THR A 162 13.40 10.68 -9.73
CA THR A 162 14.40 10.94 -8.70
C THR A 162 15.72 10.26 -9.05
N ILE A 163 15.77 8.92 -9.09
CA ILE A 163 17.03 8.19 -9.20
C ILE A 163 17.80 8.54 -10.49
N VAL A 164 17.16 8.42 -11.64
CA VAL A 164 17.81 8.68 -12.94
C VAL A 164 18.28 10.14 -13.05
N PRO A 165 17.44 11.17 -12.79
CA PRO A 165 17.89 12.56 -12.81
C PRO A 165 19.00 12.88 -11.82
N THR A 166 18.97 12.30 -10.62
CA THR A 166 20.03 12.49 -9.62
C THR A 166 21.35 11.89 -10.08
N LEU A 167 21.35 10.72 -10.72
CA LEU A 167 22.57 10.14 -11.29
C LEU A 167 23.16 10.99 -12.42
N VAL A 168 22.30 11.53 -13.30
CA VAL A 168 22.72 12.44 -14.37
C VAL A 168 23.31 13.73 -13.78
N GLU A 169 22.65 14.32 -12.79
CA GLU A 169 23.11 15.53 -12.10
C GLU A 169 24.44 15.29 -11.40
N LEU A 170 24.58 14.18 -10.68
CA LEU A 170 25.81 13.80 -10.00
C LEU A 170 26.96 13.63 -11.01
N THR A 171 26.71 12.96 -12.13
CA THR A 171 27.73 12.80 -13.19
C THR A 171 28.14 14.16 -13.78
N LEU A 172 27.18 15.04 -14.05
CA LEU A 172 27.40 16.38 -14.57
C LEU A 172 28.24 17.23 -13.59
N VAL A 173 27.87 17.23 -12.31
CA VAL A 173 28.55 17.98 -11.25
C VAL A 173 29.98 17.46 -11.06
N LEU A 174 30.18 16.14 -10.96
CA LEU A 174 31.52 15.55 -10.81
C LEU A 174 32.41 15.85 -12.02
N THR A 175 31.86 15.79 -13.23
CA THR A 175 32.61 16.13 -14.46
C THR A 175 33.00 17.60 -14.48
N LEU A 176 32.10 18.50 -14.05
CA LEU A 176 32.40 19.93 -13.95
C LEU A 176 33.46 20.19 -12.88
N LEU A 177 33.36 19.57 -11.70
CA LEU A 177 34.34 19.71 -10.64
C LEU A 177 35.72 19.24 -11.10
N GLY A 178 35.82 18.06 -11.74
CA GLY A 178 37.10 17.52 -12.19
C GLY A 178 37.72 18.26 -13.38
N SER A 179 36.94 19.03 -14.14
CA SER A 179 37.44 19.83 -15.27
C SER A 179 37.77 21.28 -14.91
N GLN A 180 37.04 21.87 -13.96
CA GLN A 180 37.19 23.29 -13.58
C GLN A 180 37.94 23.50 -12.26
N PHE A 181 38.04 22.48 -11.41
CA PHE A 181 38.66 22.54 -10.09
C PHE A 181 39.67 21.39 -9.91
N ASP A 182 40.39 21.42 -8.79
CA ASP A 182 41.32 20.35 -8.41
C ASP A 182 40.59 19.01 -8.18
N MET A 183 41.24 17.91 -8.54
CA MET A 183 40.70 16.55 -8.38
C MET A 183 40.35 16.22 -6.91
N GLY A 184 40.98 16.88 -5.93
CA GLY A 184 40.64 16.75 -4.52
C GLY A 184 39.16 17.03 -4.22
N PHE A 185 38.54 18.00 -4.90
CA PHE A 185 37.12 18.32 -4.71
C PHE A 185 36.19 17.19 -5.18
N VAL A 186 36.59 16.47 -6.23
CA VAL A 186 35.86 15.28 -6.71
C VAL A 186 35.89 14.20 -5.64
N TRP A 187 37.06 13.90 -5.07
CA TRP A 187 37.19 12.88 -4.02
C TRP A 187 36.44 13.22 -2.74
N ILE A 188 36.49 14.48 -2.29
CA ILE A 188 35.73 14.93 -1.11
C ILE A 188 34.23 14.77 -1.36
N THR A 189 33.75 15.19 -2.53
CA THR A 189 32.32 15.07 -2.88
C THR A 189 31.89 13.61 -2.94
N LEU A 190 32.71 12.74 -3.54
CA LEU A 190 32.41 11.31 -3.67
C LEU A 190 32.43 10.62 -2.30
N ALA A 191 33.39 10.94 -1.43
CA ALA A 191 33.43 10.46 -0.05
C ALA A 191 32.20 10.91 0.75
N ALA A 192 31.80 12.18 0.62
CA ALA A 192 30.59 12.70 1.26
C ALA A 192 29.31 12.00 0.78
N LEU A 193 29.20 11.73 -0.53
CA LEU A 193 28.07 11.00 -1.11
C LEU A 193 28.00 9.54 -0.63
N VAL A 194 29.14 8.86 -0.55
CA VAL A 194 29.21 7.50 -0.02
C VAL A 194 28.82 7.49 1.46
N ALA A 195 29.37 8.40 2.27
CA ALA A 195 29.02 8.52 3.69
C ALA A 195 27.53 8.84 3.89
N TYR A 196 26.97 9.74 3.08
CA TYR A 196 25.54 10.04 3.10
C TYR A 196 24.70 8.81 2.73
N GLY A 197 25.09 8.08 1.68
CA GLY A 197 24.40 6.88 1.22
C GLY A 197 24.41 5.76 2.24
N THR A 198 25.56 5.45 2.83
CA THR A 198 25.68 4.41 3.86
C THR A 198 24.87 4.77 5.11
N LEU A 199 25.02 6.00 5.62
CA LEU A 199 24.25 6.47 6.76
C LEU A 199 22.75 6.44 6.50
N THR A 200 22.31 6.88 5.32
CA THR A 200 20.89 6.87 4.95
C THR A 200 20.34 5.47 4.88
N ILE A 201 21.05 4.52 4.27
CA ILE A 201 20.61 3.11 4.16
C ILE A 201 20.54 2.48 5.56
N SER A 202 21.59 2.63 6.37
CA SER A 202 21.61 2.05 7.73
C SER A 202 20.49 2.60 8.62
N LEU A 203 20.26 3.92 8.59
CA LEU A 203 19.14 4.52 9.33
C LEU A 203 17.78 4.10 8.77
N THR A 204 17.67 3.94 7.45
CA THR A 204 16.42 3.52 6.81
C THR A 204 16.08 2.08 7.15
N GLU A 205 17.05 1.16 7.12
CA GLU A 205 16.87 -0.24 7.52
C GLU A 205 16.47 -0.34 8.99
N TRP A 206 17.16 0.37 9.87
CA TRP A 206 16.83 0.47 11.29
C TRP A 206 15.42 1.03 11.51
N ARG A 207 15.00 2.06 10.78
CA ARG A 207 13.64 2.60 10.87
C ARG A 207 12.58 1.66 10.30
N THR A 208 12.93 0.89 9.27
CA THR A 208 12.00 0.01 8.56
C THR A 208 11.50 -1.12 9.46
N GLN A 209 12.34 -1.62 10.38
CA GLN A 209 11.90 -2.65 11.34
C GLN A 209 10.76 -2.17 12.23
N PHE A 210 10.85 -0.96 12.81
CA PHE A 210 9.80 -0.38 13.63
C PHE A 210 8.54 -0.10 12.83
N ARG A 211 8.71 0.31 11.57
CA ARG A 211 7.57 0.57 10.69
C ARG A 211 6.82 -0.73 10.34
N ARG A 212 7.52 -1.86 10.25
CA ARG A 212 6.89 -3.18 10.06
C ARG A 212 6.12 -3.60 11.30
N GLU A 213 6.72 -3.49 12.48
CA GLU A 213 6.07 -3.80 13.75
C GLU A 213 4.83 -2.93 13.99
N MET A 214 4.93 -1.63 13.76
CA MET A 214 3.81 -0.68 13.83
C MET A 214 2.67 -1.10 12.90
N ASN A 215 2.96 -1.46 11.63
CA ASN A 215 1.94 -1.89 10.68
C ASN A 215 1.26 -3.22 11.08
N GLU A 216 2.00 -4.12 11.74
CA GLU A 216 1.46 -5.38 12.23
C GLU A 216 0.52 -5.15 13.43
N LEU A 217 0.94 -4.32 14.39
CA LEU A 217 0.12 -3.95 15.54
C LEU A 217 -1.13 -3.19 15.11
N ASP A 218 -1.02 -2.27 14.15
CA ASP A 218 -2.16 -1.55 13.57
C ASP A 218 -3.15 -2.52 12.91
N SER A 219 -2.66 -3.47 12.12
CA SER A 219 -3.50 -4.50 11.50
C SER A 219 -4.22 -5.37 12.53
N LYS A 220 -3.54 -5.77 13.62
CA LYS A 220 -4.13 -6.55 14.73
C LYS A 220 -5.20 -5.74 15.47
N ALA A 221 -4.91 -4.48 15.78
CA ALA A 221 -5.86 -3.59 16.45
C ALA A 221 -7.11 -3.37 15.59
N HIS A 222 -6.93 -3.11 14.29
CA HIS A 222 -8.03 -2.91 13.36
C HIS A 222 -8.90 -4.17 13.22
N SER A 223 -8.27 -5.35 13.10
CA SER A 223 -9.01 -6.62 13.05
C SER A 223 -9.82 -6.86 14.33
N ARG A 224 -9.27 -6.58 15.51
CA ARG A 224 -9.98 -6.71 16.79
C ARG A 224 -11.13 -5.72 16.91
N ALA A 225 -10.95 -4.48 16.46
CA ALA A 225 -12.00 -3.46 16.46
C ALA A 225 -13.19 -3.89 15.57
N VAL A 226 -12.91 -4.40 14.36
CA VAL A 226 -13.94 -4.90 13.45
C VAL A 226 -14.66 -6.11 14.06
N ASP A 227 -13.93 -7.06 14.65
CA ASP A 227 -14.53 -8.24 15.30
C ASP A 227 -15.44 -7.85 16.48
N ALA A 228 -15.03 -6.87 17.30
CA ALA A 228 -15.85 -6.33 18.38
C ALA A 228 -17.14 -5.65 17.87
N LEU A 229 -17.07 -4.95 16.73
CA LEU A 229 -18.26 -4.35 16.10
C LEU A 229 -19.21 -5.40 15.52
N LEU A 230 -18.68 -6.48 14.95
CA LEU A 230 -19.47 -7.56 14.35
C LEU A 230 -20.11 -8.48 15.41
N ASN A 231 -19.41 -8.73 16.53
CA ASN A 231 -19.88 -9.61 17.59
C ASN A 231 -20.58 -8.88 18.74
N TYR A 232 -20.83 -7.58 18.60
CA TYR A 232 -21.42 -6.72 19.62
C TYR A 232 -22.70 -7.30 20.26
N GLU A 233 -23.61 -7.87 19.46
CA GLU A 233 -24.86 -8.44 19.95
C GLU A 233 -24.65 -9.72 20.79
N THR A 234 -23.63 -10.52 20.46
CA THR A 234 -23.34 -11.78 21.17
C THR A 234 -22.74 -11.50 22.55
N ASP A 235 -21.81 -10.54 22.64
CA ASP A 235 -21.20 -10.14 23.90
C ASP A 235 -22.22 -9.44 24.82
N MET A 236 -23.12 -8.62 24.26
CA MET A 236 -24.24 -8.03 25.00
C MET A 236 -25.21 -9.10 25.54
N ALA A 237 -25.55 -10.10 24.74
CA ALA A 237 -26.42 -11.18 25.18
C ALA A 237 -25.78 -11.99 26.33
N GLU A 238 -24.48 -12.27 26.29
CA GLU A 238 -23.82 -13.00 27.38
C GLU A 238 -23.68 -12.13 28.66
N GLY A 239 -23.43 -10.82 28.51
CA GLY A 239 -23.44 -9.88 29.63
C GLY A 239 -24.82 -9.75 30.30
N LEU A 240 -25.89 -9.62 29.50
CA LEU A 240 -27.27 -9.62 29.99
C LEU A 240 -27.66 -10.94 30.67
N LYS A 241 -27.18 -12.06 30.16
CA LYS A 241 -27.37 -13.38 30.76
C LYS A 241 -26.71 -13.49 32.14
N ALA A 242 -25.49 -12.98 32.30
CA ALA A 242 -24.79 -12.96 33.57
C ALA A 242 -25.58 -12.15 34.62
N MET A 243 -26.03 -10.94 34.25
CA MET A 243 -26.83 -10.09 35.14
C MET A 243 -28.16 -10.75 35.56
N ALA A 244 -28.85 -11.42 34.64
CA ALA A 244 -30.07 -12.16 34.95
C ALA A 244 -29.81 -13.33 35.90
N LEU A 245 -28.68 -14.03 35.76
CA LEU A 245 -28.28 -15.13 36.65
C LEU A 245 -27.90 -14.68 38.06
N GLU A 246 -27.42 -13.44 38.21
CA GLU A 246 -27.13 -12.82 39.50
C GLU A 246 -28.37 -12.18 40.17
N GLY A 247 -29.52 -12.23 39.49
CA GLY A 247 -30.79 -11.73 40.04
C GLY A 247 -31.02 -10.23 39.82
N HIS A 248 -30.27 -9.58 38.94
CA HIS A 248 -30.41 -8.14 38.66
C HIS A 248 -31.60 -7.78 37.76
N GLY A 249 -32.51 -8.72 37.48
CA GLY A 249 -33.78 -8.45 36.81
C GLY A 249 -34.08 -9.36 35.63
N LEU A 250 -34.72 -8.79 34.60
CA LEU A 250 -35.17 -9.48 33.40
C LEU A 250 -34.26 -9.15 32.22
N ALA A 251 -33.90 -10.15 31.43
CA ALA A 251 -33.08 -9.98 30.23
C ALA A 251 -33.74 -10.63 29.02
N PHE A 252 -33.69 -9.96 27.87
CA PHE A 252 -34.11 -10.53 26.58
C PHE A 252 -32.93 -11.25 25.95
N LEU A 253 -33.02 -12.58 25.84
CA LEU A 253 -31.91 -13.44 25.46
C LEU A 253 -32.33 -14.47 24.40
N PRO A 254 -31.45 -14.82 23.44
CA PRO A 254 -31.72 -15.91 22.51
C PRO A 254 -31.97 -17.23 23.26
N ALA A 255 -33.07 -17.92 22.94
CA ALA A 255 -33.43 -19.18 23.61
C ALA A 255 -32.32 -20.26 23.52
N SER A 256 -31.47 -20.19 22.50
CA SER A 256 -30.31 -21.09 22.33
C SER A 256 -29.21 -20.87 23.38
N SER A 257 -28.98 -19.66 23.86
CA SER A 257 -27.87 -19.34 24.79
C SER A 257 -28.20 -19.63 26.26
N VAL A 258 -29.49 -19.72 26.61
CA VAL A 258 -29.97 -19.94 27.99
C VAL A 258 -30.58 -21.32 28.26
N ARG A 259 -30.55 -22.23 27.27
CA ARG A 259 -31.17 -23.56 27.37
C ARG A 259 -30.70 -24.35 28.58
N LYS A 260 -29.40 -24.31 28.89
CA LYS A 260 -28.81 -25.04 30.02
C LYS A 260 -29.29 -24.48 31.35
N GLU A 261 -29.32 -23.16 31.46
CA GLU A 261 -29.68 -22.41 32.67
C GLU A 261 -31.17 -22.55 32.98
N VAL A 262 -32.03 -22.57 31.95
CA VAL A 262 -33.45 -22.87 32.10
C VAL A 262 -33.67 -24.32 32.52
N SER A 263 -32.94 -25.28 31.91
CA SER A 263 -33.04 -26.70 32.30
C SER A 263 -32.58 -26.96 33.72
N ALA A 264 -31.55 -26.22 34.17
CA ALA A 264 -31.02 -26.25 35.53
C ALA A 264 -31.85 -25.42 36.53
N ARG A 265 -32.99 -24.85 36.09
CA ARG A 265 -33.87 -23.98 36.90
C ARG A 265 -33.16 -22.75 37.50
N ARG A 266 -32.07 -22.29 36.86
CA ARG A 266 -31.36 -21.05 37.23
C ARG A 266 -31.99 -19.81 36.59
N LEU A 267 -32.69 -19.98 35.47
CA LEU A 267 -33.47 -18.93 34.81
C LEU A 267 -34.87 -19.47 34.52
N VAL A 268 -35.87 -18.59 34.56
CA VAL A 268 -37.26 -18.92 34.26
C VAL A 268 -37.80 -17.91 33.23
N PRO A 269 -38.58 -18.36 32.22
CA PRO A 269 -39.23 -17.45 31.29
C PRO A 269 -40.16 -16.49 32.04
N ALA A 270 -40.05 -15.19 31.75
CA ALA A 270 -40.79 -14.15 32.48
C ALA A 270 -42.24 -13.95 31.99
N GLY A 271 -42.56 -14.41 30.78
CA GLY A 271 -43.88 -14.23 30.14
C GLY A 271 -44.64 -15.54 29.90
N PRO A 272 -45.97 -15.50 29.73
CA PRO A 272 -46.80 -16.66 29.42
C PRO A 272 -46.51 -17.20 28.00
N ARG A 273 -46.36 -18.53 27.87
CA ARG A 273 -46.07 -19.25 26.61
C ARG A 273 -47.24 -19.32 25.61
N GLN A 274 -48.25 -18.46 25.72
CA GLN A 274 -49.36 -18.47 24.76
C GLN A 274 -48.93 -17.78 23.46
N SER A 275 -49.11 -18.47 22.33
CA SER A 275 -48.78 -17.99 20.98
C SER A 275 -49.32 -16.59 20.75
N GLY A 276 -48.42 -15.61 20.56
CA GLY A 276 -48.75 -14.21 20.30
C GLY A 276 -48.40 -13.22 21.41
N ALA A 277 -47.77 -13.66 22.51
CA ALA A 277 -47.31 -12.75 23.56
C ALA A 277 -46.22 -11.78 23.06
N ALA A 278 -46.34 -10.50 23.43
CA ALA A 278 -45.50 -9.37 23.01
C ALA A 278 -44.01 -9.44 23.43
N PHE A 279 -43.57 -10.55 24.05
CA PHE A 279 -42.26 -10.70 24.69
C PHE A 279 -41.37 -11.79 24.06
N GLU A 280 -41.79 -12.38 22.94
CA GLU A 280 -40.96 -13.31 22.15
C GLU A 280 -40.88 -12.81 20.71
N VAL A 281 -39.66 -12.70 20.18
CA VAL A 281 -39.43 -12.37 18.77
C VAL A 281 -38.78 -13.57 18.11
N THR A 282 -39.44 -14.10 17.08
CA THR A 282 -38.88 -15.20 16.28
C THR A 282 -37.96 -14.60 15.21
N ILE A 283 -36.67 -14.84 15.35
CA ILE A 283 -35.67 -14.43 14.36
C ILE A 283 -35.45 -15.58 13.37
N GLU A 284 -35.69 -15.33 12.08
CA GLU A 284 -35.41 -16.31 11.04
C GLU A 284 -33.92 -16.26 10.67
N VAL A 285 -33.14 -17.24 11.15
CA VAL A 285 -31.73 -17.38 10.77
C VAL A 285 -31.63 -18.17 9.47
N ARG A 286 -31.36 -17.46 8.36
CA ARG A 286 -31.16 -18.09 7.05
C ARG A 286 -29.68 -18.44 6.84
N LEU A 287 -29.38 -19.73 6.90
CA LEU A 287 -28.07 -20.26 6.50
C LEU A 287 -28.06 -20.55 5.01
N TYR A 288 -27.23 -19.81 4.27
CA TYR A 288 -27.01 -20.03 2.84
C TYR A 288 -25.79 -20.92 2.63
N ARG A 289 -25.96 -21.95 1.80
CA ARG A 289 -24.88 -22.83 1.34
C ARG A 289 -24.70 -22.63 -0.17
N GLU A 290 -23.45 -22.52 -0.60
CA GLU A 290 -23.08 -22.55 -2.02
C GLU A 290 -23.40 -23.94 -2.65
N ARG A 291 -23.98 -23.96 -3.86
CA ARG A 291 -24.35 -25.21 -4.53
C ARG A 291 -23.12 -26.13 -4.65
N PRO A 292 -23.22 -27.43 -4.33
CA PRO A 292 -22.08 -28.34 -4.45
C PRO A 292 -21.68 -28.50 -5.91
N GLU A 293 -20.58 -27.85 -6.31
CA GLU A 293 -19.85 -28.20 -7.54
C GLU A 293 -18.86 -29.33 -7.26
N VAL A 294 -18.71 -30.21 -8.26
CA VAL A 294 -18.07 -31.54 -8.21
C VAL A 294 -16.59 -31.52 -7.78
N SER A 295 -15.94 -30.36 -7.67
CA SER A 295 -14.48 -30.26 -7.65
C SER A 295 -13.84 -29.75 -6.34
N ARG A 296 -14.58 -29.60 -5.23
CA ARG A 296 -14.02 -29.14 -3.94
C ARG A 296 -14.12 -30.17 -2.83
N HIS A 297 -13.07 -30.20 -2.00
CA HIS A 297 -12.97 -31.05 -0.80
C HIS A 297 -14.21 -30.82 0.07
N ASN A 298 -15.13 -31.77 0.01
CA ASN A 298 -16.30 -31.83 0.87
C ASN A 298 -15.78 -31.96 2.30
N LYS A 299 -15.91 -30.90 3.11
CA LYS A 299 -15.60 -31.01 4.54
C LYS A 299 -16.60 -32.01 5.12
N PRO A 300 -16.18 -33.22 5.53
CA PRO A 300 -17.11 -34.28 5.90
C PRO A 300 -18.02 -33.85 7.04
N ALA A 301 -17.50 -33.04 7.96
CA ALA A 301 -18.25 -32.45 9.08
C ALA A 301 -19.37 -31.49 8.62
N ALA A 302 -19.11 -30.64 7.61
CA ALA A 302 -20.13 -29.74 7.07
C ALA A 302 -21.21 -30.52 6.32
N GLN A 303 -20.81 -31.60 5.66
CA GLN A 303 -21.72 -32.49 4.93
C GLN A 303 -22.60 -33.29 5.89
N ALA A 304 -22.01 -33.86 6.94
CA ALA A 304 -22.74 -34.55 8.00
C ALA A 304 -23.72 -33.62 8.74
N LEU A 305 -23.30 -32.38 9.04
CA LEU A 305 -24.19 -31.36 9.61
C LEU A 305 -25.35 -31.04 8.64
N TRP A 306 -25.07 -30.92 7.35
CA TRP A 306 -26.11 -30.60 6.37
C TRP A 306 -27.08 -31.76 6.15
N GLU A 307 -26.60 -33.00 6.09
CA GLU A 307 -27.47 -34.17 6.04
C GLU A 307 -28.32 -34.28 7.31
N PHE A 308 -27.72 -34.07 8.48
CA PHE A 308 -28.46 -34.01 9.74
C PHE A 308 -29.57 -32.95 9.71
N LEU A 309 -29.26 -31.72 9.28
CA LEU A 309 -30.25 -30.63 9.17
C LEU A 309 -31.34 -30.94 8.15
N ARG A 310 -30.99 -31.58 7.02
CA ARG A 310 -31.95 -31.95 5.96
C ARG A 310 -32.89 -33.07 6.42
N VAL A 311 -32.37 -34.06 7.14
CA VAL A 311 -33.16 -35.14 7.76
C VAL A 311 -34.04 -34.60 8.88
N SER A 312 -33.53 -33.69 9.72
CA SER A 312 -34.28 -33.03 10.78
C SER A 312 -35.45 -32.20 10.25
N LYS A 313 -35.27 -31.44 9.16
CA LYS A 313 -36.36 -30.67 8.51
C LYS A 313 -37.45 -31.56 7.90
N LEU A 314 -37.09 -32.77 7.46
CA LEU A 314 -38.03 -33.76 6.94
C LEU A 314 -38.78 -34.51 8.06
N GLY A 315 -38.23 -34.54 9.28
CA GLY A 315 -38.86 -35.13 10.47
C GLY A 315 -39.92 -34.23 11.11
N GLU A 316 -39.74 -32.91 11.10
CA GLU A 316 -40.71 -31.94 11.63
C GLU A 316 -42.00 -31.86 10.80
N ASN A 317 -41.94 -32.22 9.51
CA ASN A 317 -43.09 -32.19 8.59
C ASN A 317 -43.93 -33.48 8.60
N ARG A 318 -43.70 -34.39 9.56
CA ARG A 318 -44.43 -35.67 9.71
C ARG A 318 -45.26 -35.75 11.01
N GLY A 319 -45.55 -34.61 11.63
CA GLY A 319 -46.41 -34.50 12.81
C GLY A 319 -47.53 -33.49 12.64
N LEU A 320 -48.40 -33.71 11.65
CA LEU A 320 -49.79 -33.26 11.61
C LEU A 320 -50.66 -34.46 11.20
#